data_AF-B1M3G0-F1
#
_entry.id   AF-B1M3G0-F1
#
_cell.length_a   1.000
_cell.length_b   1.000
_cell.length_c   1.000
_cell.angle_alpha   90.00
_cell.angle_beta   90.00
_cell.angle_gamma   90.00
#
_symmetry.space_group_name_H-M   'P 1'
#
loop_
_entity.id
_entity.type
_entity.pdbx_description
1 polymer ?
#
loop_
_entity_poly.entity_id
_entity_poly.type
_entity_poly.pdbx_seq_one_letter_code
_entity_poly.pdbx_strand_id
1 'polypeptide(L)'
;MLLAVSGGPDSSALMHAAARLRDATGASLRVATVDHGLRSESGAEAEAVGRAARALGLPHAILTWAGAKPGTGLQDAARRARYALLAAHAEAVGAGLVLTGHTRDDQAETVLIRLAAGSGPAGLAGMRAERDLGPGLALGRPFLHLPKASLVAWCAARGIAYARDPANGDPRFARGRLRAAWPALEREGLTRARLARLAERAARDEAALRSAAEQALDGARRSGPETGAELRLDGRALAALPDAVALRCLDLALARAGAAPRRLERLETLVLESLLPALRRGEPVRRTLAGFLVSADAGGTVSLAPAPPRRHGPAGAALAAGSPDLLGKGEPPAYIGEVCTDGPE
;
A
#
# COMPACT_ATOMS: atom_id res chain seq x y z
N MET A 1 23.36 1.25 -2.10
CA MET A 1 22.03 1.05 -1.48
C MET A 1 21.66 2.28 -0.66
N LEU A 2 20.36 2.58 -0.54
CA LEU A 2 19.82 3.66 0.28
C LEU A 2 19.06 3.08 1.48
N LEU A 3 19.39 3.52 2.69
CA LEU A 3 18.71 3.12 3.93
C LEU A 3 17.70 4.21 4.32
N ALA A 4 16.42 3.88 4.36
CA ALA A 4 15.38 4.79 4.83
C ALA A 4 15.28 4.72 6.37
N VAL A 5 15.77 5.77 7.06
CA VAL A 5 15.90 5.79 8.52
C VAL A 5 15.03 6.87 9.15
N SER A 6 14.08 6.44 9.98
CA SER A 6 13.12 7.31 10.67
C SER A 6 13.59 7.78 12.05
N GLY A 7 14.67 7.19 12.59
CA GLY A 7 15.14 7.44 13.95
C GLY A 7 14.51 6.53 15.02
N GLY A 8 13.47 5.78 14.67
CA GLY A 8 12.92 4.72 15.53
C GLY A 8 13.81 3.48 15.62
N PRO A 9 13.53 2.57 16.58
CA PRO A 9 14.39 1.43 16.90
C PRO A 9 14.66 0.51 15.70
N ASP A 10 13.63 0.24 14.91
CA ASP A 10 13.71 -0.72 13.80
C ASP A 10 14.62 -0.19 12.67
N SER A 11 14.51 1.10 12.38
CA SER A 11 15.35 1.76 11.39
C SER A 11 16.78 2.03 11.87
N SER A 12 16.97 2.30 13.17
CA SER A 12 18.31 2.39 13.76
C SER A 12 19.00 1.03 13.73
N ALA A 13 18.29 -0.04 14.08
CA ALA A 13 18.80 -1.40 13.96
C ALA A 13 19.24 -1.71 12.52
N LEU A 14 18.44 -1.31 11.53
CA LEU A 14 18.75 -1.49 10.10
C LEU A 14 20.03 -0.76 9.71
N MET A 15 20.17 0.51 10.13
CA MET A 15 21.34 1.33 9.83
C MET A 15 22.63 0.72 10.39
N HIS A 16 22.61 0.30 11.66
CA HIS A 16 23.78 -0.30 12.30
C HIS A 16 24.10 -1.69 11.73
N ALA A 17 23.08 -2.51 11.43
CA ALA A 17 23.29 -3.82 10.78
C ALA A 17 23.90 -3.66 9.38
N ALA A 18 23.40 -2.69 8.60
CA ALA A 18 23.93 -2.39 7.28
C ALA A 18 25.36 -1.84 7.34
N ALA A 19 25.70 -0.97 8.30
CA ALA A 19 27.07 -0.48 8.49
C ALA A 19 28.06 -1.65 8.69
N ARG A 20 27.71 -2.65 9.50
CA ARG A 20 28.52 -3.86 9.68
C ARG A 20 28.65 -4.68 8.39
N LEU A 21 27.58 -4.75 7.59
CA LEU A 21 27.62 -5.43 6.29
C LEU A 21 28.56 -4.70 5.32
N ARG A 22 28.53 -3.36 5.25
CA ARG A 22 29.51 -2.58 4.48
C ARG A 22 30.93 -2.93 4.88
N ASP A 23 31.23 -2.98 6.18
CA ASP A 23 32.59 -3.29 6.64
C ASP A 23 33.05 -4.69 6.21
N ALA A 24 32.12 -5.63 6.06
CA ALA A 24 32.40 -6.99 5.58
C ALA A 24 32.43 -7.15 4.05
N THR A 25 31.80 -6.25 3.28
CA THR A 25 31.53 -6.46 1.84
C THR A 25 32.00 -5.32 0.93
N GLY A 26 32.36 -4.17 1.50
CA GLY A 26 32.63 -2.95 0.74
C GLY A 26 31.37 -2.30 0.14
N ALA A 27 30.16 -2.71 0.54
CA ALA A 27 28.92 -2.19 -0.04
C ALA A 27 28.78 -0.67 0.13
N SER A 28 28.47 0.05 -0.96
CA SER A 28 28.19 1.49 -0.90
C SER A 28 26.83 1.76 -0.26
N LEU A 29 26.83 2.45 0.88
CA LEU A 29 25.65 2.74 1.70
C LEU A 29 25.45 4.25 1.86
N ARG A 30 24.19 4.67 1.75
CA ARG A 30 23.72 6.03 2.04
C ARG A 30 22.50 5.95 2.93
N VAL A 31 22.25 6.96 3.74
CA VAL A 31 21.09 7.06 4.63
C VAL A 31 20.22 8.23 4.21
N ALA A 32 18.91 8.04 4.19
CA ALA A 32 17.96 9.14 4.03
C ALA A 32 16.89 9.10 5.13
N THR A 33 16.55 10.29 5.63
CA THR A 33 15.40 10.50 6.53
C THR A 33 14.36 11.33 5.82
N VAL A 34 13.11 10.90 5.84
CA VAL A 34 12.00 11.70 5.29
C VAL A 34 11.37 12.52 6.40
N ASP A 35 11.52 13.83 6.33
CA ASP A 35 10.82 14.79 7.17
C ASP A 35 9.47 15.16 6.53
N HIS A 36 8.37 14.81 7.18
CA HIS A 36 7.02 15.12 6.71
C HIS A 36 6.56 16.52 7.09
N GLY A 37 7.33 17.23 7.95
CA GLY A 37 6.97 18.54 8.48
C GLY A 37 5.64 18.57 9.22
N LEU A 38 5.18 17.43 9.77
CA LEU A 38 3.87 17.33 10.45
C LEU A 38 3.91 17.87 11.87
N ARG A 39 5.11 17.99 12.45
CA ARG A 39 5.37 18.46 13.80
C ARG A 39 6.55 19.43 13.79
N SER A 40 6.63 20.32 14.75
CA SER A 40 7.77 21.24 14.92
C SER A 40 9.09 20.50 15.18
N GLU A 41 9.03 19.33 15.84
CA GLU A 41 10.21 18.59 16.27
C GLU A 41 10.80 17.69 15.17
N SER A 42 10.08 17.50 14.05
CA SER A 42 10.47 16.50 13.04
C SER A 42 11.80 16.82 12.36
N GLY A 43 12.13 18.10 12.21
CA GLY A 43 13.44 18.54 11.70
C GLY A 43 14.58 18.15 12.64
N ALA A 44 14.45 18.45 13.94
CA ALA A 44 15.45 18.10 14.94
C ALA A 44 15.64 16.58 15.09
N GLU A 45 14.56 15.80 14.98
CA GLU A 45 14.61 14.33 14.92
C GLU A 45 15.39 13.85 13.69
N ALA A 46 15.18 14.44 12.52
CA ALA A 46 15.90 14.09 11.29
C ALA A 46 17.40 14.44 11.36
N GLU A 47 17.76 15.57 11.97
CA GLU A 47 19.14 15.92 12.24
C GLU A 47 19.83 14.96 13.22
N ALA A 48 19.11 14.48 14.23
CA ALA A 48 19.63 13.48 15.17
C ALA A 48 20.00 12.17 14.45
N VAL A 49 19.17 11.73 13.50
CA VAL A 49 19.50 10.60 12.62
C VAL A 49 20.75 10.89 11.80
N GLY A 50 20.88 12.12 11.28
CA GLY A 50 22.08 12.53 10.54
C GLY A 50 23.36 12.45 11.37
N ARG A 51 23.31 12.87 12.64
CA ARG A 51 24.44 12.72 13.57
C ARG A 51 24.79 11.25 13.80
N ALA A 52 23.78 10.40 14.02
CA ALA A 52 23.98 8.96 14.21
C ALA A 52 24.57 8.27 12.96
N ALA A 53 24.10 8.64 11.75
CA ALA A 53 24.65 8.12 10.50
C ALA A 53 26.11 8.54 10.28
N ARG A 54 26.45 9.81 10.55
CA ARG A 54 27.83 10.31 10.45
C ARG A 54 28.78 9.62 11.43
N ALA A 55 28.32 9.31 12.64
CA ALA A 55 29.10 8.54 13.61
C ALA A 55 29.46 7.13 13.10
N LEU A 56 28.68 6.58 12.16
CA LEU A 56 28.97 5.32 11.48
C LEU A 56 29.74 5.49 10.15
N GLY A 57 30.14 6.72 9.81
CA GLY A 57 30.78 7.04 8.53
C GLY A 57 29.85 6.90 7.31
N LEU A 58 28.54 7.10 7.50
CA LEU A 58 27.54 6.99 6.43
C LEU A 58 27.08 8.37 5.96
N PRO A 59 27.10 8.67 4.65
CA PRO A 59 26.47 9.87 4.09
C PRO A 59 24.98 9.89 4.40
N HIS A 60 24.45 11.06 4.79
CA HIS A 60 23.05 11.24 5.17
C HIS A 60 22.40 12.41 4.42
N ALA A 61 21.15 12.23 4.02
CA ALA A 61 20.30 13.27 3.46
C ALA A 61 18.96 13.36 4.20
N ILE A 62 18.47 14.58 4.41
CA ILE A 62 17.10 14.85 4.87
C ILE A 62 16.26 15.18 3.64
N LEU A 63 15.14 14.47 3.48
CA LEU A 63 14.21 14.62 2.37
C LEU A 63 12.90 15.21 2.89
N THR A 64 12.61 16.46 2.54
CA THR A 64 11.44 17.16 3.08
C THR A 64 10.22 17.00 2.17
N TRP A 65 9.08 16.65 2.74
CA TRP A 65 7.81 16.70 2.03
C TRP A 65 7.31 18.15 1.91
N ALA A 66 7.49 18.73 0.73
CA ALA A 66 6.99 20.05 0.40
C ALA A 66 5.50 20.03 -0.03
N GLY A 67 4.80 21.14 0.21
CA GLY A 67 3.44 21.38 -0.27
C GLY A 67 2.34 21.22 0.79
N ALA A 68 1.11 21.50 0.37
CA ALA A 68 -0.07 21.43 1.23
C ALA A 68 -0.38 19.97 1.63
N LYS A 69 -0.67 19.76 2.92
CA LYS A 69 -1.08 18.47 3.46
C LYS A 69 -2.60 18.34 3.34
N PRO A 70 -3.12 17.21 2.85
CA PRO A 70 -4.56 17.05 2.70
C PRO A 70 -5.23 16.94 4.06
N GLY A 71 -6.44 17.51 4.19
CA GLY A 71 -7.24 17.42 5.41
C GLY A 71 -7.72 16.00 5.72
N THR A 72 -7.88 15.15 4.70
CA THR A 72 -8.26 13.73 4.83
C THR A 72 -7.23 12.82 4.16
N GLY A 73 -7.10 11.58 4.64
CA GLY A 73 -6.16 10.62 4.06
C GLY A 73 -4.68 10.96 4.26
N LEU A 74 -4.36 11.76 5.29
CA LEU A 74 -3.01 12.26 5.57
C LEU A 74 -1.97 11.13 5.65
N GLN A 75 -2.29 9.99 6.27
CA GLN A 75 -1.36 8.87 6.40
C GLN A 75 -1.00 8.25 5.04
N ASP A 76 -1.98 8.09 4.17
CA ASP A 76 -1.75 7.56 2.82
C ASP A 76 -0.97 8.56 1.96
N ALA A 77 -1.27 9.86 2.10
CA ALA A 77 -0.52 10.92 1.43
C ALA A 77 0.94 10.98 1.89
N ALA A 78 1.20 10.96 3.21
CA ALA A 78 2.53 10.91 3.79
C ALA A 78 3.30 9.65 3.35
N ARG A 79 2.61 8.50 3.27
CA ARG A 79 3.22 7.26 2.76
C ARG A 79 3.61 7.36 1.28
N ARG A 80 2.76 7.96 0.43
CA ARG A 80 3.08 8.21 -0.98
C ARG A 80 4.25 9.17 -1.12
N ALA A 81 4.21 10.31 -0.42
CA ALA A 81 5.28 11.29 -0.41
C ALA A 81 6.62 10.69 0.03
N ARG A 82 6.62 9.87 1.09
CA ARG A 82 7.82 9.14 1.55
C ARG A 82 8.47 8.34 0.44
N TYR A 83 7.69 7.51 -0.25
CA TYR A 83 8.24 6.64 -1.29
C TYR A 83 8.65 7.39 -2.54
N ALA A 84 7.94 8.47 -2.91
CA ALA A 84 8.34 9.33 -4.02
C ALA A 84 9.68 10.04 -3.74
N LEU A 85 9.83 10.62 -2.54
CA LEU A 85 11.08 11.26 -2.11
C LEU A 85 12.25 10.27 -2.07
N LEU A 86 12.03 9.08 -1.50
CA LEU A 86 13.06 8.04 -1.46
C LEU A 86 13.44 7.56 -2.86
N ALA A 87 12.48 7.41 -3.77
CA ALA A 87 12.75 6.99 -5.14
C ALA A 87 13.58 8.03 -5.90
N ALA A 88 13.16 9.30 -5.87
CA ALA A 88 13.88 10.39 -6.51
C ALA A 88 15.30 10.55 -5.96
N HIS A 89 15.48 10.43 -4.64
CA HIS A 89 16.81 10.51 -4.04
C HIS A 89 17.67 9.29 -4.38
N ALA A 90 17.10 8.08 -4.40
CA ALA A 90 17.81 6.88 -4.77
C ALA A 90 18.34 6.96 -6.21
N GLU A 91 17.53 7.47 -7.14
CA GLU A 91 17.93 7.73 -8.52
C GLU A 91 19.09 8.75 -8.58
N ALA A 92 18.96 9.89 -7.91
CA ALA A 92 19.98 10.94 -7.89
C ALA A 92 21.35 10.46 -7.35
N VAL A 93 21.37 9.45 -6.49
CA VAL A 93 22.60 8.88 -5.92
C VAL A 93 23.01 7.54 -6.53
N GLY A 94 22.32 7.08 -7.58
CA GLY A 94 22.60 5.83 -8.29
C GLY A 94 22.37 4.56 -7.46
N ALA A 95 21.45 4.58 -6.49
CA ALA A 95 21.10 3.41 -5.69
C ALA A 95 19.98 2.60 -6.34
N GLY A 96 20.23 1.32 -6.67
CA GLY A 96 19.20 0.39 -7.18
C GLY A 96 18.36 -0.31 -6.12
N LEU A 97 18.63 -0.07 -4.83
CA LEU A 97 17.91 -0.71 -3.71
C LEU A 97 17.73 0.27 -2.54
N VAL A 98 16.47 0.43 -2.12
CA VAL A 98 16.05 1.13 -0.90
C VAL A 98 15.70 0.09 0.17
N LEU A 99 16.23 0.22 1.37
CA LEU A 99 15.90 -0.65 2.51
C LEU A 99 15.08 0.08 3.56
N THR A 100 14.08 -0.59 4.12
CA THR A 100 13.25 -0.09 5.23
C THR A 100 13.19 -1.07 6.39
N GLY A 101 13.13 -0.57 7.63
CA GLY A 101 13.10 -1.37 8.84
C GLY A 101 11.73 -1.93 9.21
N HIS A 102 10.88 -2.29 8.25
CA HIS A 102 9.57 -2.89 8.58
C HIS A 102 9.74 -4.27 9.20
N THR A 103 8.94 -4.56 10.22
CA THR A 103 9.02 -5.76 11.06
C THR A 103 7.81 -6.68 10.88
N ARG A 104 7.85 -7.84 11.53
CA ARG A 104 6.71 -8.77 11.61
C ARG A 104 5.48 -8.13 12.26
N ASP A 105 5.69 -7.23 13.22
CA ASP A 105 4.65 -6.48 13.88
C ASP A 105 3.94 -5.54 12.90
N ASP A 106 4.71 -4.83 12.06
CA ASP A 106 4.16 -3.98 11.00
C ASP A 106 3.36 -4.82 9.98
N GLN A 107 3.81 -6.04 9.69
CA GLN A 107 3.11 -6.96 8.81
C GLN A 107 1.74 -7.34 9.39
N ALA A 108 1.70 -7.72 10.66
CA ALA A 108 0.47 -8.05 11.35
C ALA A 108 -0.52 -6.87 11.40
N GLU A 109 -0.03 -5.66 11.71
CA GLU A 109 -0.85 -4.44 11.64
C GLU A 109 -1.42 -4.22 10.23
N THR A 110 -0.60 -4.39 9.19
CA THR A 110 -1.06 -4.27 7.80
C THR A 110 -2.12 -5.29 7.42
N VAL A 111 -1.98 -6.55 7.86
CA VAL A 111 -3.00 -7.59 7.62
C VAL A 111 -4.33 -7.21 8.24
N LEU A 112 -4.35 -6.75 9.50
CA LEU A 112 -5.59 -6.35 10.17
C LEU A 112 -6.24 -5.13 9.50
N ILE A 113 -5.46 -4.13 9.09
CA ILE A 113 -5.97 -2.98 8.34
C ILE A 113 -6.62 -3.43 7.03
N ARG A 114 -5.98 -4.37 6.31
CA ARG A 114 -6.49 -4.89 5.03
C ARG A 114 -7.74 -5.74 5.21
N LEU A 115 -7.78 -6.54 6.27
CA LEU A 115 -8.95 -7.32 6.64
C LEU A 115 -10.14 -6.41 6.95
N ALA A 116 -9.94 -5.39 7.79
CA ALA A 116 -10.98 -4.40 8.12
C ALA A 116 -11.47 -3.61 6.90
N ALA A 117 -10.63 -3.45 5.88
CA ALA A 117 -10.97 -2.80 4.62
C ALA A 117 -11.65 -3.74 3.59
N GLY A 118 -12.01 -4.97 3.96
CA GLY A 118 -12.67 -5.92 3.05
C GLY A 118 -11.76 -6.47 1.96
N SER A 119 -10.44 -6.51 2.18
CA SER A 119 -9.49 -6.98 1.16
C SER A 119 -9.59 -8.50 0.94
N GLY A 120 -9.56 -8.92 -0.32
CA GLY A 120 -9.38 -10.34 -0.68
C GLY A 120 -7.95 -10.87 -0.46
N PRO A 121 -7.65 -12.12 -0.89
CA PRO A 121 -6.38 -12.79 -0.63
C PRO A 121 -5.14 -11.98 -1.02
N ALA A 122 -5.17 -11.30 -2.17
CA ALA A 122 -4.08 -10.45 -2.63
C ALA A 122 -3.74 -9.30 -1.65
N GLY A 123 -4.75 -8.74 -0.98
CA GLY A 123 -4.53 -7.70 0.04
C GLY A 123 -4.09 -8.27 1.39
N LEU A 124 -4.56 -9.48 1.74
CA LEU A 124 -4.14 -10.20 2.95
C LEU A 124 -2.70 -10.71 2.87
N ALA A 125 -2.12 -10.84 1.67
CA ALA A 125 -0.69 -11.11 1.48
C ALA A 125 0.23 -10.03 2.10
N GLY A 126 -0.32 -8.89 2.52
CA GLY A 126 0.39 -7.88 3.30
C GLY A 126 1.53 -7.22 2.54
N MET A 127 2.60 -6.85 3.24
CA MET A 127 3.83 -6.34 2.64
C MET A 127 4.66 -7.49 2.07
N ARG A 128 5.30 -7.25 0.93
CA ARG A 128 6.31 -8.15 0.35
C ARG A 128 7.68 -7.86 0.94
N ALA A 129 8.53 -8.88 1.08
CA ALA A 129 9.91 -8.71 1.47
C ALA A 129 10.67 -7.78 0.49
N GLU A 130 10.36 -7.93 -0.80
CA GLU A 130 10.89 -7.09 -1.88
C GLU A 130 9.77 -6.73 -2.87
N ARG A 131 9.86 -5.53 -3.43
CA ARG A 131 8.93 -5.04 -4.46
C ARG A 131 9.62 -3.93 -5.26
N ASP A 132 9.22 -3.75 -6.51
CA ASP A 132 9.59 -2.58 -7.30
C ASP A 132 9.09 -1.26 -6.68
N LEU A 133 9.99 -0.29 -6.63
CA LEU A 133 9.71 1.09 -6.22
C LEU A 133 9.72 2.05 -7.41
N GLY A 134 10.36 1.65 -8.51
CA GLY A 134 10.43 2.36 -9.79
C GLY A 134 11.29 1.56 -10.77
N PRO A 135 11.44 2.03 -12.02
CA PRO A 135 12.32 1.40 -12.99
C PRO A 135 13.75 1.24 -12.44
N GLY A 136 14.26 0.00 -12.41
CA GLY A 136 15.61 -0.30 -11.88
C GLY A 136 15.80 -0.07 -10.38
N LEU A 137 14.72 0.17 -9.62
CA LEU A 137 14.76 0.47 -8.19
C LEU A 137 13.88 -0.49 -7.38
N ALA A 138 14.51 -1.29 -6.52
CA ALA A 138 13.82 -2.18 -5.60
C ALA A 138 13.65 -1.57 -4.19
N LEU A 139 12.61 -2.00 -3.48
CA LEU A 139 12.38 -1.73 -2.06
C LEU A 139 12.42 -3.02 -1.25
N GLY A 140 13.44 -3.16 -0.42
CA GLY A 140 13.64 -4.29 0.49
C GLY A 140 13.19 -4.04 1.94
N ARG A 141 12.76 -5.11 2.60
CA ARG A 141 12.34 -5.16 4.01
C ARG A 141 13.02 -6.35 4.71
N PRO A 142 14.33 -6.27 5.00
CA PRO A 142 15.09 -7.41 5.52
C PRO A 142 14.57 -7.92 6.87
N PHE A 143 13.93 -7.06 7.66
CA PHE A 143 13.42 -7.41 9.00
C PHE A 143 11.96 -7.85 9.03
N LEU A 144 11.31 -8.03 7.88
CA LEU A 144 9.85 -8.29 7.83
C LEU A 144 9.44 -9.59 8.56
N HIS A 145 10.36 -10.54 8.71
CA HIS A 145 10.16 -11.79 9.44
C HIS A 145 10.52 -11.71 10.94
N LEU A 146 11.21 -10.64 11.35
CA LEU A 146 11.70 -10.46 12.72
C LEU A 146 10.66 -9.72 13.58
N PRO A 147 10.45 -10.12 14.84
CA PRO A 147 9.66 -9.33 15.77
C PRO A 147 10.37 -8.04 16.13
N LYS A 148 9.59 -6.98 16.31
CA LYS A 148 10.08 -5.68 16.77
C LYS A 148 10.86 -5.77 18.09
N ALA A 149 10.38 -6.60 19.02
CA ALA A 149 11.03 -6.81 20.32
C ALA A 149 12.50 -7.27 20.19
N SER A 150 12.82 -8.09 19.18
CA SER A 150 14.21 -8.52 18.94
C SER A 150 15.10 -7.37 18.47
N LEU A 151 14.59 -6.46 17.64
CA LEU A 151 15.35 -5.28 17.19
C LEU A 151 15.58 -4.31 18.35
N VAL A 152 14.56 -4.11 19.19
CA VAL A 152 14.67 -3.28 20.41
C VAL A 152 15.72 -3.86 21.37
N ALA A 153 15.67 -5.17 21.65
CA ALA A 153 16.65 -5.84 22.48
C ALA A 153 18.07 -5.77 21.89
N TRP A 154 18.18 -5.90 20.57
CA TRP A 154 19.45 -5.79 19.86
C TRP A 154 20.08 -4.40 19.97
N CYS A 155 19.26 -3.35 19.85
CA CYS A 155 19.70 -1.96 20.07
C CYS A 155 20.13 -1.74 21.52
N ALA A 156 19.35 -2.21 22.49
CA ALA A 156 19.66 -2.08 23.91
C ALA A 156 20.98 -2.75 24.28
N ALA A 157 21.21 -3.99 23.83
CA ALA A 157 22.43 -4.74 24.07
C ALA A 157 23.70 -4.09 23.48
N ARG A 158 23.55 -3.09 22.61
CA ARG A 158 24.65 -2.39 21.91
C ARG A 158 24.72 -0.91 22.24
N GLY A 159 23.90 -0.42 23.18
CA GLY A 159 23.83 1.00 23.51
C GLY A 159 23.42 1.88 22.33
N ILE A 160 22.68 1.35 21.36
CA ILE A 160 22.23 2.11 20.18
C ILE A 160 21.07 3.00 20.60
N ALA A 161 21.30 4.30 20.59
CA ALA A 161 20.26 5.30 20.84
C ALA A 161 19.27 5.37 19.66
N TYR A 162 18.00 5.55 19.99
CA TYR A 162 16.92 5.78 19.02
C TYR A 162 15.83 6.65 19.65
N ALA A 163 15.09 7.38 18.81
CA ALA A 163 13.96 8.18 19.24
C ALA A 163 12.74 7.28 19.53
N ARG A 164 11.96 7.62 20.55
CA ARG A 164 10.62 7.06 20.76
C ARG A 164 9.61 8.09 20.26
N ASP A 165 9.01 7.83 19.10
CA ASP A 165 8.00 8.72 18.54
C ASP A 165 6.68 8.61 19.34
N PRO A 166 6.21 9.70 19.99
CA PRO A 166 4.97 9.73 20.76
C PRO A 166 3.71 9.45 19.92
N ALA A 167 3.73 9.76 18.62
CA ALA A 167 2.58 9.59 17.73
C ALA A 167 2.24 8.10 17.46
N ASN A 168 3.12 7.18 17.87
CA ASN A 168 2.94 5.75 17.69
C ASN A 168 1.73 5.15 18.42
N GLY A 169 1.16 5.86 19.40
CA GLY A 169 -0.01 5.44 20.18
C GLY A 169 -1.27 6.27 19.92
N ASP A 170 -1.26 7.21 18.97
CA ASP A 170 -2.38 8.15 18.80
C ASP A 170 -3.66 7.44 18.29
N PRO A 171 -4.77 7.45 19.07
CA PRO A 171 -5.99 6.72 18.75
C PRO A 171 -6.77 7.30 17.56
N ARG A 172 -6.42 8.52 17.10
CA ARG A 172 -7.00 9.09 15.86
C ARG A 172 -6.66 8.22 14.65
N PHE A 173 -5.55 7.50 14.69
CA PHE A 173 -5.07 6.67 13.59
C PHE A 173 -5.34 5.17 13.80
N ALA A 174 -5.61 4.45 12.71
CA ALA A 174 -5.93 3.03 12.74
C ALA A 174 -4.84 2.19 13.43
N ARG A 175 -3.56 2.48 13.16
CA ARG A 175 -2.42 1.77 13.79
C ARG A 175 -2.34 2.03 15.30
N GLY A 176 -2.64 3.24 15.77
CA GLY A 176 -2.67 3.54 17.21
C GLY A 176 -3.76 2.74 17.91
N ARG A 177 -4.97 2.70 17.33
CA ARG A 177 -6.07 1.87 17.84
C ARG A 177 -5.76 0.37 17.84
N LEU A 178 -5.16 -0.15 16.77
CA LEU A 178 -4.74 -1.55 16.70
C LEU A 178 -3.69 -1.88 17.75
N ARG A 179 -2.74 -0.97 18.01
CA ARG A 179 -1.73 -1.16 19.04
C ARG A 179 -2.34 -1.26 20.45
N ALA A 180 -3.33 -0.43 20.74
CA ALA A 180 -4.10 -0.51 21.98
C ALA A 180 -4.93 -1.81 22.08
N ALA A 181 -5.42 -2.33 20.96
CA ALA A 181 -6.24 -3.54 20.91
C ALA A 181 -5.45 -4.86 21.02
N TRP A 182 -4.11 -4.84 20.85
CA TRP A 182 -3.30 -6.07 20.83
C TRP A 182 -3.50 -7.02 22.01
N PRO A 183 -3.55 -6.55 23.28
CA PRO A 183 -3.77 -7.46 24.40
C PRO A 183 -5.08 -8.25 24.27
N ALA A 184 -6.15 -7.62 23.75
CA ALA A 184 -7.42 -8.30 23.52
C ALA A 184 -7.33 -9.28 22.33
N LEU A 185 -6.73 -8.85 21.22
CA LEU A 185 -6.54 -9.71 20.04
C LEU A 185 -5.69 -10.95 20.35
N GLU A 186 -4.64 -10.80 21.16
CA GLU A 186 -3.76 -11.90 21.54
C GLU A 186 -4.46 -12.93 22.44
N ARG A 187 -5.38 -12.50 23.32
CA ARG A 187 -6.23 -13.40 24.12
C ARG A 187 -7.11 -14.29 23.24
N GLU A 188 -7.62 -13.75 22.14
CA GLU A 188 -8.39 -14.50 21.13
C GLU A 188 -7.49 -15.30 20.17
N GLY A 189 -6.17 -15.30 20.39
CA GLY A 189 -5.21 -16.04 19.58
C GLY A 189 -4.82 -15.37 18.27
N LEU A 190 -5.18 -14.09 18.05
CA LEU A 190 -4.71 -13.27 16.93
C LEU A 190 -3.32 -12.69 17.27
N THR A 191 -2.31 -13.54 17.26
CA THR A 191 -0.92 -13.11 17.50
C THR A 191 -0.28 -12.55 16.24
N ARG A 192 0.68 -11.64 16.41
CA ARG A 192 1.50 -11.10 15.30
C ARG A 192 2.11 -12.20 14.43
N ALA A 193 2.62 -13.26 15.05
CA ALA A 193 3.20 -14.40 14.34
C ALA A 193 2.16 -15.16 13.50
N ARG A 194 0.94 -15.36 14.02
CA ARG A 194 -0.14 -16.03 13.28
C ARG A 194 -0.63 -15.18 12.11
N LEU A 195 -0.75 -13.86 12.29
CA LEU A 195 -1.13 -12.93 11.23
C LEU A 195 -0.05 -12.80 10.14
N ALA A 196 1.23 -12.77 10.52
CA ALA A 196 2.32 -12.81 9.54
C ALA A 196 2.31 -14.12 8.74
N ARG A 197 2.09 -15.27 9.40
CA ARG A 197 1.93 -16.57 8.74
C ARG A 197 0.70 -16.62 7.81
N LEU A 198 -0.38 -15.94 8.16
CA LEU A 198 -1.53 -15.78 7.26
C LEU A 198 -1.12 -15.02 6.00
N ALA A 199 -0.38 -13.92 6.15
CA ALA A 199 0.12 -13.15 5.00
C ALA A 199 1.03 -13.99 4.11
N GLU A 200 1.94 -14.78 4.68
CA GLU A 200 2.81 -15.69 3.92
C GLU A 200 2.03 -16.73 3.13
N ARG A 201 0.98 -17.33 3.73
CA ARG A 201 0.09 -18.28 3.05
C ARG A 201 -0.66 -17.59 1.90
N ALA A 202 -1.31 -16.46 2.19
CA ALA A 202 -2.02 -15.68 1.19
C ALA A 202 -1.12 -15.23 0.04
N ALA A 203 0.15 -14.90 0.32
CA ALA A 203 1.12 -14.54 -0.70
C ALA A 203 1.48 -15.71 -1.61
N ARG A 204 1.65 -16.92 -1.06
CA ARG A 204 1.90 -18.15 -1.86
C ARG A 204 0.70 -18.48 -2.76
N ASP A 205 -0.51 -18.41 -2.21
CA ASP A 205 -1.73 -18.72 -2.95
C ASP A 205 -1.98 -17.68 -4.05
N GLU A 206 -1.80 -16.39 -3.76
CA GLU A 206 -1.92 -15.31 -4.75
C GLU A 206 -0.86 -15.41 -5.85
N ALA A 207 0.36 -15.86 -5.54
CA ALA A 207 1.40 -16.08 -6.55
C ALA A 207 0.99 -17.20 -7.53
N ALA A 208 0.44 -18.30 -7.03
CA ALA A 208 -0.07 -19.39 -7.87
C ALA A 208 -1.26 -18.93 -8.75
N LEU A 209 -2.24 -18.24 -8.15
CA LEU A 209 -3.39 -17.70 -8.87
C LEU A 209 -2.98 -16.69 -9.95
N ARG A 210 -2.00 -15.85 -9.65
CA ARG A 210 -1.46 -14.89 -10.62
C ARG A 210 -0.76 -15.57 -11.78
N SER A 211 0.07 -16.58 -11.50
CA SER A 211 0.75 -17.33 -12.56
C SER A 211 -0.25 -18.01 -13.49
N ALA A 212 -1.30 -18.63 -12.93
CA ALA A 212 -2.39 -19.22 -13.73
C ALA A 212 -3.13 -18.15 -14.57
N ALA A 213 -3.37 -16.97 -14.00
CA ALA A 213 -4.02 -15.86 -14.71
C ALA A 213 -3.15 -15.26 -15.82
N GLU A 214 -1.83 -15.18 -15.63
CA GLU A 214 -0.88 -14.75 -16.66
C GLU A 214 -0.87 -15.72 -17.85
N GLN A 215 -0.78 -17.02 -17.58
CA GLN A 215 -0.85 -18.07 -18.61
C GLN A 215 -2.19 -18.03 -19.36
N ALA A 216 -3.30 -17.90 -18.63
CA ALA A 216 -4.62 -17.80 -19.22
C ALA A 216 -4.79 -16.55 -20.07
N LEU A 217 -4.25 -15.40 -19.61
CA LEU A 217 -4.28 -14.16 -20.36
C LEU A 217 -3.50 -14.28 -21.66
N ASP A 218 -2.31 -14.88 -21.62
CA ASP A 218 -1.46 -15.03 -22.80
C ASP A 218 -2.08 -15.99 -23.82
N GLY A 219 -2.72 -17.08 -23.38
CA GLY A 219 -3.45 -18.01 -24.26
C GLY A 219 -4.79 -17.47 -24.81
N ALA A 220 -5.45 -16.58 -24.06
CA ALA A 220 -6.72 -15.98 -24.49
C ALA A 220 -6.54 -14.79 -25.44
N ARG A 221 -5.32 -14.24 -25.58
CA ARG A 221 -5.06 -13.10 -26.48
C ARG A 221 -5.45 -13.42 -27.91
N ARG A 222 -6.08 -12.44 -28.56
CA ARG A 222 -6.42 -12.47 -29.97
C ARG A 222 -5.73 -11.31 -30.68
N SER A 223 -5.17 -11.57 -31.87
CA SER A 223 -4.67 -10.52 -32.74
C SER A 223 -5.84 -9.65 -33.20
N GLY A 224 -5.67 -8.33 -33.12
CA GLY A 224 -6.61 -7.34 -33.64
C GLY A 224 -5.92 -6.44 -34.68
N PRO A 225 -6.68 -5.64 -35.44
CA PRO A 225 -6.08 -4.63 -36.33
C PRO A 225 -5.16 -3.71 -35.53
N GLU A 226 -3.97 -3.41 -36.08
CA GLU A 226 -2.85 -2.72 -35.41
C GLU A 226 -3.12 -1.26 -35.00
N THR A 227 -4.35 -0.76 -35.17
CA THR A 227 -4.67 0.67 -35.16
C THR A 227 -5.16 1.25 -33.83
N GLY A 228 -4.95 0.58 -32.69
CA GLY A 228 -5.23 1.21 -31.40
C GLY A 228 -4.86 0.39 -30.18
N ALA A 229 -4.77 1.05 -29.02
CA ALA A 229 -4.48 0.50 -27.69
C ALA A 229 -5.55 -0.49 -27.15
N GLU A 230 -6.24 -1.21 -28.02
CA GLU A 230 -7.31 -2.14 -27.72
C GLU A 230 -6.73 -3.55 -27.52
N LEU A 231 -6.90 -4.11 -26.32
CA LEU A 231 -6.56 -5.50 -26.03
C LEU A 231 -7.78 -6.38 -26.29
N ARG A 232 -7.63 -7.41 -27.13
CA ARG A 232 -8.69 -8.37 -27.46
C ARG A 232 -8.41 -9.75 -26.87
N LEU A 233 -9.42 -10.36 -26.26
CA LEU A 233 -9.37 -11.66 -25.60
C LEU A 233 -10.50 -12.57 -26.09
N ASP A 234 -10.22 -13.86 -26.10
CA ASP A 234 -11.22 -14.92 -26.26
C ASP A 234 -12.11 -15.01 -25.02
N GLY A 235 -13.35 -14.56 -25.16
CA GLY A 235 -14.33 -14.61 -24.08
C GLY A 235 -14.78 -16.02 -23.73
N ARG A 236 -14.69 -17.01 -24.64
CA ARG A 236 -14.98 -18.41 -24.29
C ARG A 236 -13.90 -18.97 -23.39
N ALA A 237 -12.63 -18.72 -23.73
CA ALA A 237 -11.51 -19.09 -22.88
C ALA A 237 -11.62 -18.42 -21.49
N LEU A 238 -11.96 -17.13 -21.44
CA LEU A 238 -12.15 -16.40 -20.18
C LEU A 238 -13.32 -16.95 -19.36
N ALA A 239 -14.45 -17.29 -20.00
CA ALA A 239 -15.65 -17.81 -19.34
C ALA A 239 -15.49 -19.23 -18.76
N ALA A 240 -14.53 -19.99 -19.28
CA ALA A 240 -14.17 -21.34 -18.83
C ALA A 240 -13.21 -21.36 -17.63
N LEU A 241 -12.60 -20.22 -17.29
CA LEU A 241 -11.70 -20.14 -16.13
C LEU A 241 -12.48 -20.18 -14.81
N PRO A 242 -11.87 -20.71 -13.73
CA PRO A 242 -12.37 -20.48 -12.38
C PRO A 242 -12.46 -18.98 -12.08
N ASP A 243 -13.51 -18.55 -11.37
CA ASP A 243 -13.80 -17.14 -11.10
C ASP A 243 -12.59 -16.37 -10.53
N ALA A 244 -11.86 -16.99 -9.61
CA ALA A 244 -10.64 -16.41 -9.04
C ALA A 244 -9.58 -16.09 -10.10
N VAL A 245 -9.39 -16.97 -11.09
CA VAL A 245 -8.41 -16.79 -12.18
C VAL A 245 -8.94 -15.77 -13.19
N ALA A 246 -10.22 -15.81 -13.54
CA ALA A 246 -10.85 -14.84 -14.46
C ALA A 246 -10.74 -13.40 -13.93
N LEU A 247 -10.97 -13.20 -12.64
CA LEU A 247 -10.78 -11.89 -11.97
C LEU A 247 -9.36 -11.37 -12.14
N ARG A 248 -8.34 -12.20 -11.84
CA ARG A 248 -6.93 -11.80 -11.98
C ARG A 248 -6.55 -11.60 -13.45
N CYS A 249 -7.06 -12.42 -14.35
CA CYS A 249 -6.80 -12.30 -15.79
C CYS A 249 -7.27 -10.92 -16.28
N LEU A 250 -8.50 -10.52 -15.94
CA LEU A 250 -8.99 -9.19 -16.29
C LEU A 250 -8.28 -8.07 -15.50
N ASP A 251 -7.82 -8.33 -14.27
CA ASP A 251 -6.98 -7.38 -13.53
C ASP A 251 -5.69 -7.05 -14.26
N LEU A 252 -4.95 -8.09 -14.63
CA LEU A 252 -3.71 -8.03 -15.40
C LEU A 252 -3.93 -7.40 -16.78
N ALA A 253 -4.99 -7.77 -17.48
CA ALA A 253 -5.32 -7.22 -18.79
C ALA A 253 -5.51 -5.70 -18.74
N LEU A 254 -6.30 -5.22 -17.78
CA LEU A 254 -6.52 -3.79 -17.55
C LEU A 254 -5.25 -3.07 -17.10
N ALA A 255 -4.44 -3.67 -16.22
CA ALA A 255 -3.17 -3.09 -15.78
C ALA A 255 -2.17 -2.96 -16.95
N ARG A 256 -2.05 -4.00 -17.81
CA ARG A 256 -1.21 -3.97 -19.02
C ARG A 256 -1.69 -2.93 -20.03
N ALA A 257 -2.99 -2.64 -20.07
CA ALA A 257 -3.56 -1.58 -20.89
C ALA A 257 -3.33 -0.16 -20.30
N GLY A 258 -2.83 -0.04 -19.07
CA GLY A 258 -2.55 1.23 -18.41
C GLY A 258 -3.65 1.72 -17.46
N ALA A 259 -4.60 0.86 -17.09
CA ALA A 259 -5.64 1.21 -16.12
C ALA A 259 -5.04 1.49 -14.72
N ALA A 260 -5.57 2.49 -14.04
CA ALA A 260 -5.20 2.78 -12.67
C ALA A 260 -5.66 1.66 -11.70
N PRO A 261 -5.01 1.52 -10.52
CA PRO A 261 -5.47 0.60 -9.48
C PRO A 261 -6.94 0.84 -9.11
N ARG A 262 -7.66 -0.24 -8.83
CA ARG A 262 -9.12 -0.23 -8.63
C ARG A 262 -9.53 -0.99 -7.38
N ARG A 263 -10.75 -0.70 -6.91
CA ARG A 263 -11.36 -1.45 -5.80
C ARG A 263 -11.73 -2.85 -6.26
N LEU A 264 -11.50 -3.82 -5.37
CA LEU A 264 -11.81 -5.23 -5.63
C LEU A 264 -13.30 -5.42 -5.93
N GLU A 265 -14.18 -4.82 -5.12
CA GLU A 265 -15.64 -4.98 -5.30
C GLU A 265 -16.09 -4.56 -6.71
N ARG A 266 -15.54 -3.46 -7.23
CA ARG A 266 -15.87 -2.98 -8.59
C ARG A 266 -15.38 -3.92 -9.68
N LEU A 267 -14.25 -4.61 -9.45
CA LEU A 267 -13.76 -5.62 -10.37
C LEU A 267 -14.65 -6.87 -10.31
N GLU A 268 -15.05 -7.29 -9.12
CA GLU A 268 -15.94 -8.43 -8.91
C GLU A 268 -17.29 -8.20 -9.59
N THR A 269 -17.93 -7.04 -9.38
CA THR A 269 -19.19 -6.69 -10.07
C THR A 269 -19.02 -6.67 -11.58
N LEU A 270 -17.92 -6.14 -12.11
CA LEU A 270 -17.70 -6.13 -13.57
C LEU A 270 -17.54 -7.56 -14.11
N VAL A 271 -16.74 -8.41 -13.44
CA VAL A 271 -16.39 -9.74 -13.95
C VAL A 271 -17.50 -10.75 -13.68
N LEU A 272 -17.86 -10.93 -12.41
CA LEU A 272 -18.73 -12.01 -11.95
C LEU A 272 -20.20 -11.72 -12.22
N GLU A 273 -20.62 -10.46 -12.08
CA GLU A 273 -22.05 -10.09 -12.23
C GLU A 273 -22.40 -9.61 -13.64
N SER A 274 -21.41 -9.14 -14.42
CA SER A 274 -21.67 -8.61 -15.78
C SER A 274 -20.99 -9.42 -16.89
N LEU A 275 -19.66 -9.52 -16.90
CA LEU A 275 -18.90 -10.03 -18.05
C LEU A 275 -19.06 -11.54 -18.24
N LEU A 276 -18.75 -12.36 -17.23
CA LEU A 276 -18.82 -13.81 -17.35
C LEU A 276 -20.25 -14.32 -17.63
N PRO A 277 -21.31 -13.80 -16.97
CA PRO A 277 -22.68 -14.19 -17.29
C PRO A 277 -23.07 -13.85 -18.74
N ALA A 278 -22.70 -12.67 -19.24
CA ALA A 278 -22.98 -12.27 -20.62
C ALA A 278 -22.25 -13.17 -21.64
N LEU A 279 -20.97 -13.46 -21.39
CA LEU A 279 -20.19 -14.38 -22.22
C LEU A 279 -20.79 -15.80 -22.27
N ARG A 280 -21.26 -16.31 -21.12
CA ARG A 280 -21.91 -17.62 -21.04
C ARG A 280 -23.25 -17.67 -21.79
N ARG A 281 -23.97 -16.54 -21.87
CA ARG A 281 -25.23 -16.41 -22.62
C ARG A 281 -25.07 -15.98 -24.08
N GLY A 282 -23.85 -15.62 -24.51
CA GLY A 282 -23.62 -15.04 -25.85
C GLY A 282 -24.23 -13.66 -26.03
N GLU A 283 -24.41 -12.91 -24.93
CA GLU A 283 -25.02 -11.58 -24.95
C GLU A 283 -23.94 -10.48 -25.01
N PRO A 284 -24.18 -9.39 -25.75
CA PRO A 284 -23.28 -8.25 -25.72
C PRO A 284 -23.36 -7.53 -24.37
N VAL A 285 -22.21 -7.10 -23.87
CA VAL A 285 -22.13 -6.31 -22.62
C VAL A 285 -21.08 -5.22 -22.74
N ARG A 286 -21.32 -4.09 -22.08
CA ARG A 286 -20.38 -2.95 -22.00
C ARG A 286 -20.36 -2.40 -20.58
N ARG A 287 -19.18 -2.28 -19.99
CA ARG A 287 -18.96 -1.71 -18.66
C ARG A 287 -17.69 -0.87 -18.65
N THR A 288 -17.65 0.15 -17.81
CA THR A 288 -16.45 0.98 -17.63
C THR A 288 -15.85 0.73 -16.26
N LEU A 289 -14.52 0.56 -16.22
CA LEU A 289 -13.77 0.44 -14.97
C LEU A 289 -12.42 1.14 -15.12
N ALA A 290 -12.09 2.00 -14.15
CA ALA A 290 -10.80 2.70 -14.07
C ALA A 290 -10.38 3.42 -15.38
N GLY A 291 -11.33 4.02 -16.09
CA GLY A 291 -11.06 4.75 -17.34
C GLY A 291 -11.02 3.88 -18.60
N PHE A 292 -11.33 2.59 -18.49
CA PHE A 292 -11.39 1.65 -19.62
C PHE A 292 -12.80 1.15 -19.85
N LEU A 293 -13.19 1.05 -21.12
CA LEU A 293 -14.36 0.32 -21.56
C LEU A 293 -13.98 -1.16 -21.73
N VAL A 294 -14.66 -2.02 -21.00
CA VAL A 294 -14.64 -3.48 -21.17
C VAL A 294 -15.93 -3.88 -21.86
N SER A 295 -15.82 -4.52 -23.01
CA SER A 295 -16.98 -4.97 -23.79
C SER A 295 -16.84 -6.41 -24.24
N ALA A 296 -17.95 -7.13 -24.30
CA ALA A 296 -18.05 -8.39 -25.02
C ALA A 296 -19.07 -8.26 -26.14
N ASP A 297 -18.78 -8.82 -27.31
CA ASP A 297 -19.73 -8.93 -28.42
C ASP A 297 -20.47 -10.28 -28.42
N ALA A 298 -21.50 -10.40 -29.28
CA ALA A 298 -22.25 -11.65 -29.43
C ALA A 298 -21.40 -12.80 -30.02
N GLY A 299 -20.26 -12.49 -30.64
CA GLY A 299 -19.28 -13.47 -31.11
C GLY A 299 -18.40 -14.03 -29.98
N GLY A 300 -18.49 -13.47 -28.78
CA GLY A 300 -17.69 -13.88 -27.62
C GLY A 300 -16.30 -13.25 -27.58
N THR A 301 -16.02 -12.20 -28.37
CA THR A 301 -14.77 -11.45 -28.25
C THR A 301 -14.89 -10.42 -27.14
N VAL A 302 -13.90 -10.40 -26.24
CA VAL A 302 -13.79 -9.37 -25.20
C VAL A 302 -12.77 -8.33 -25.64
N SER A 303 -13.15 -7.06 -25.61
CA SER A 303 -12.29 -5.91 -25.90
C SER A 303 -12.10 -5.03 -24.68
N LEU A 304 -10.87 -4.56 -24.48
CA LEU A 304 -10.51 -3.55 -23.50
C LEU A 304 -9.91 -2.36 -24.24
N ALA A 305 -10.55 -1.20 -24.14
CA ALA A 305 -10.09 0.04 -24.75
C ALA A 305 -10.21 1.21 -23.76
N PRO A 306 -9.44 2.29 -23.91
CA PRO A 306 -9.69 3.53 -23.18
C PRO A 306 -11.16 3.95 -23.35
N ALA A 307 -11.81 4.31 -22.25
CA ALA A 307 -13.19 4.75 -22.30
C ALA A 307 -13.27 6.06 -23.12
N PRO A 308 -14.26 6.20 -24.03
CA PRO A 308 -14.43 7.44 -24.78
C PRO A 308 -14.60 8.62 -23.82
N PRO A 309 -14.15 9.83 -24.20
CA PRO A 309 -14.33 11.01 -23.37
C PRO A 309 -15.82 11.16 -23.04
N ARG A 310 -16.12 11.36 -21.75
CA ARG A 310 -17.50 11.56 -21.29
C ARG A 310 -18.06 12.77 -22.05
N ARG A 311 -19.09 12.55 -22.88
CA ARG A 311 -19.87 13.65 -23.43
C ARG A 311 -20.58 14.33 -22.26
N HIS A 312 -20.04 15.47 -21.82
CA HIS A 312 -20.81 16.42 -21.04
C HIS A 312 -21.87 16.99 -21.97
N GLY A 313 -23.12 16.51 -21.86
CA GLY A 313 -24.27 17.25 -22.39
C GLY A 313 -24.36 18.62 -21.69
N PRO A 314 -25.03 19.61 -22.31
CA PRO A 314 -25.15 20.94 -21.73
C PRO A 314 -25.75 20.82 -20.32
N ALA A 315 -25.18 21.57 -19.37
CA ALA A 315 -25.49 21.51 -17.95
C ALA A 315 -26.99 21.73 -17.69
N GLY A 316 -27.73 20.63 -17.57
CA GLY A 316 -29.10 20.60 -17.09
C GLY A 316 -29.11 20.20 -15.62
N ALA A 317 -29.50 21.16 -14.78
CA ALA A 317 -29.95 21.05 -13.39
C ALA A 317 -29.46 19.83 -12.58
N ALA A 318 -28.53 20.10 -11.65
CA ALA A 318 -28.14 19.19 -10.59
C ALA A 318 -29.38 18.77 -9.76
N LEU A 319 -29.84 17.54 -9.98
CA LEU A 319 -30.65 16.81 -9.01
C LEU A 319 -29.70 15.99 -8.14
N ALA A 320 -29.70 16.34 -6.85
CA ALA A 320 -28.86 15.80 -5.82
C ALA A 320 -28.92 14.26 -5.77
N ALA A 321 -27.78 13.61 -6.05
CA ALA A 321 -27.57 12.22 -5.67
C ALA A 321 -27.08 12.19 -4.22
N GLY A 322 -27.91 11.63 -3.35
CA GLY A 322 -27.69 11.51 -1.91
C GLY A 322 -26.39 10.78 -1.54
N SER A 323 -25.80 11.24 -0.44
CA SER A 323 -24.65 10.67 0.23
C SER A 323 -24.87 9.20 0.62
N PRO A 324 -23.92 8.29 0.38
CA PRO A 324 -23.78 7.11 1.21
C PRO A 324 -23.02 7.52 2.48
N ASP A 325 -23.82 7.98 3.44
CA ASP A 325 -23.43 8.27 4.81
C ASP A 325 -23.37 6.95 5.58
N LEU A 326 -22.18 6.36 5.73
CA LEU A 326 -21.91 5.27 6.67
C LEU A 326 -20.46 5.36 7.15
N LEU A 327 -20.23 6.29 8.08
CA LEU A 327 -19.47 6.14 9.33
C LEU A 327 -19.38 7.51 10.02
N GLY A 328 -20.41 7.81 10.81
CA GLY A 328 -20.34 8.51 12.10
C GLY A 328 -19.65 9.87 12.16
N LYS A 329 -20.48 10.92 12.22
CA LYS A 329 -20.17 12.29 12.62
C LYS A 329 -19.27 12.39 13.86
N GLY A 330 -18.39 13.39 13.82
CA GLY A 330 -17.76 13.98 15.00
C GLY A 330 -17.21 15.34 14.61
N GLU A 331 -18.06 16.37 14.66
CA GLU A 331 -17.54 17.74 14.77
C GLU A 331 -17.05 17.96 16.22
N PRO A 332 -15.93 18.70 16.44
CA PRO A 332 -15.29 18.89 17.73
C PRO A 332 -15.64 20.28 18.35
N PRO A 333 -15.06 20.67 19.50
CA PRO A 333 -15.80 21.19 20.66
C PRO A 333 -16.13 22.69 20.60
N ALA A 334 -17.22 23.09 21.27
CA ALA A 334 -17.40 24.46 21.75
C ALA A 334 -16.93 24.51 23.21
N TYR A 335 -15.91 25.32 23.48
CA TYR A 335 -15.45 25.69 24.82
C TYR A 335 -15.85 27.15 25.06
N ILE A 336 -16.67 27.42 26.07
CA ILE A 336 -16.73 28.72 26.75
C ILE A 336 -17.00 28.46 28.25
N GLY A 337 -15.96 28.70 29.07
CA GLY A 337 -15.96 29.54 30.28
C GLY A 337 -16.89 29.26 31.46
N GLU A 338 -16.25 28.95 32.60
CA GLU A 338 -16.54 29.24 34.02
C GLU A 338 -17.85 29.97 34.40
N VAL A 339 -18.59 29.43 35.38
CA VAL A 339 -18.98 30.10 36.66
C VAL A 339 -19.28 29.04 37.75
N CYS A 340 -18.78 29.26 38.96
CA CYS A 340 -19.08 28.57 40.23
C CYS A 340 -20.57 28.57 40.65
N THR A 341 -20.99 27.63 41.52
CA THR A 341 -21.41 27.80 42.94
C THR A 341 -22.40 26.72 43.39
N ASP A 342 -22.10 26.13 44.57
CA ASP A 342 -22.97 25.56 45.62
C ASP A 342 -23.92 24.39 45.25
N GLY A 343 -23.84 23.22 45.86
CA GLY A 343 -24.14 22.91 47.27
C GLY A 343 -24.93 21.57 47.33
N PRO A 344 -25.14 20.97 48.52
CA PRO A 344 -25.06 19.52 48.72
C PRO A 344 -26.41 18.77 48.76
N GLU A 345 -26.36 17.46 48.50
CA GLU A 345 -26.90 16.36 49.34
C GLU A 345 -26.34 15.00 48.88
#